data_AF-A0A971K1W7-F1
#
_entry.id   AF-A0A971K1W7-F1
#
_cell.length_a   1.000
_cell.length_b   1.000
_cell.length_c   1.000
_cell.angle_alpha   90.00
_cell.angle_beta   90.00
_cell.angle_gamma   90.00
#
_symmetry.space_group_name_H-M   'P 1'
#
loop_
_entity.id
_entity.type
_entity.pdbx_description
1 polymer ?
#
loop_
_entity_poly.entity_id
_entity_poly.type
_entity_poly.pdbx_seq_one_letter_code
_entity_poly.pdbx_strand_id
1 'polypeptide(L)'
;MRGIQELLEVAALLRSWALEEESGIGEVFTTAETQERFALSGPFSFIVEGDGRTQFIDDWREPIVRPLEHPRSNHGHLPHRGHQPPLLCMGPAFRQGVTLSECSLLDLAPTAARILGLDGSGMQGRVLEELLIDR
;
A
#
# COMPACT_ATOMS: atom_id res chain seq x y z
N MET A 1 21.36 -7.84 -21.47
CA MET A 1 20.14 -8.22 -22.22
C MET A 1 19.39 -9.43 -21.65
N ARG A 2 20.05 -10.39 -20.97
CA ARG A 2 19.36 -11.54 -20.32
C ARG A 2 18.32 -11.14 -19.25
N GLY A 3 18.64 -10.17 -18.39
CA GLY A 3 17.74 -9.78 -17.29
C GLY A 3 16.40 -9.15 -17.70
N ILE A 4 16.31 -8.49 -18.86
CA ILE A 4 15.01 -7.92 -19.32
C ILE A 4 14.10 -9.04 -19.80
N GLN A 5 14.64 -10.01 -20.53
CA GLN A 5 13.87 -11.15 -21.02
C GLN A 5 13.33 -11.99 -19.86
N GLU A 6 14.17 -12.25 -18.85
CA GLU A 6 13.77 -12.97 -17.63
C GLU A 6 12.63 -12.25 -16.89
N LEU A 7 12.69 -10.91 -16.78
CA LEU A 7 11.61 -10.13 -16.16
C LEU A 7 10.30 -10.20 -16.93
N LEU A 8 10.35 -10.21 -18.26
CA LEU A 8 9.16 -10.36 -19.09
C LEU A 8 8.54 -11.75 -18.94
N GLU A 9 9.36 -12.79 -18.85
CA GLU A 9 8.91 -14.16 -18.63
C GLU A 9 8.26 -14.32 -17.25
N VAL A 10 8.87 -13.76 -16.19
CA VAL A 10 8.27 -13.74 -14.84
C VAL A 10 6.97 -12.94 -14.82
N ALA A 11 6.93 -11.78 -15.46
CA ALA A 11 5.70 -10.99 -15.55
C ALA A 11 4.58 -11.76 -16.26
N ALA A 12 4.89 -12.46 -17.35
CA ALA A 12 3.94 -13.28 -18.07
C ALA A 12 3.41 -14.44 -17.20
N LEU A 13 4.30 -15.10 -16.44
CA LEU A 13 3.95 -16.19 -15.54
C LEU A 13 3.05 -15.73 -14.38
N LEU A 14 3.41 -14.63 -13.72
CA LEU A 14 2.60 -14.08 -12.63
C LEU A 14 1.22 -13.65 -13.14
N ARG A 15 1.15 -13.06 -14.34
CA ARG A 15 -0.12 -12.67 -14.96
C ARG A 15 -0.94 -13.88 -15.42
N SER A 16 -0.31 -14.98 -15.85
CA SER A 16 -1.06 -16.20 -16.15
C SER A 16 -1.64 -16.83 -14.88
N TRP A 17 -0.87 -16.87 -13.79
CA TRP A 17 -1.38 -17.35 -12.50
C TRP A 17 -2.52 -16.48 -11.95
N ALA A 18 -2.47 -15.17 -12.14
CA ALA A 18 -3.58 -14.28 -11.76
C ALA A 18 -4.90 -14.57 -12.49
N LEU A 19 -4.91 -15.41 -13.54
CA LEU A 19 -6.12 -15.91 -14.19
C LEU A 19 -6.65 -17.21 -13.57
N GLU A 20 -5.87 -17.86 -12.71
CA GLU A 20 -6.20 -19.10 -12.01
C GLU A 20 -6.68 -18.76 -10.58
N GLU A 21 -7.92 -19.14 -10.24
CA GLU A 21 -8.53 -18.80 -8.94
C GLU A 21 -7.75 -19.42 -7.78
N GLU A 22 -7.20 -20.62 -7.98
CA GLU A 22 -6.43 -21.35 -6.98
C GLU A 22 -5.07 -20.70 -6.65
N SER A 23 -4.58 -19.78 -7.48
CA SER A 23 -3.34 -19.05 -7.22
C SER A 23 -3.48 -18.07 -6.05
N GLY A 24 -4.70 -17.59 -5.78
CA GLY A 24 -4.96 -16.52 -4.83
C GLY A 24 -4.38 -15.15 -5.20
N ILE A 25 -3.84 -14.99 -6.42
CA ILE A 25 -3.30 -13.72 -6.92
C ILE A 25 -4.45 -12.87 -7.45
N GLY A 26 -4.66 -11.70 -6.85
CA GLY A 26 -5.66 -10.73 -7.30
C GLY A 26 -5.10 -9.69 -8.27
N GLU A 27 -3.88 -9.21 -8.04
CA GLU A 27 -3.23 -8.23 -8.92
C GLU A 27 -1.70 -8.37 -8.87
N VAL A 28 -1.03 -8.01 -9.96
CA VAL A 28 0.43 -7.99 -10.05
C VAL A 28 0.85 -6.60 -10.49
N PHE A 29 1.63 -5.94 -9.63
CA PHE A 29 2.18 -4.62 -9.90
C PHE A 29 3.67 -4.70 -10.21
N THR A 30 4.13 -3.88 -11.14
CA THR A 30 5.55 -3.56 -11.29
C THR A 30 5.99 -2.51 -10.27
N THR A 31 7.29 -2.42 -10.01
CA THR A 31 7.86 -1.37 -9.13
C THR A 31 7.52 0.05 -9.59
N ALA A 32 7.40 0.28 -10.91
CA ALA A 32 6.98 1.57 -11.44
C ALA A 32 5.53 1.89 -11.07
N GLU A 33 4.62 0.93 -11.22
CA GLU A 33 3.21 1.09 -10.86
C GLU A 33 3.04 1.31 -9.35
N THR A 34 3.80 0.61 -8.50
CA THR A 34 3.72 0.78 -7.04
C THR A 34 4.31 2.11 -6.59
N GLN A 35 5.37 2.59 -7.25
CA GLN A 35 5.92 3.91 -6.98
C GLN A 35 4.93 5.01 -7.32
N GLU A 36 4.29 4.91 -8.49
CA GLU A 36 3.29 5.88 -8.95
C GLU A 36 2.04 5.89 -8.06
N ARG A 37 1.49 4.71 -7.74
CA ARG A 37 0.19 4.59 -7.06
C ARG A 37 0.27 4.64 -5.54
N PHE A 38 1.38 4.16 -4.96
CA PHE A 38 1.47 3.90 -3.52
C PHE A 38 2.73 4.46 -2.86
N ALA A 39 3.56 5.22 -3.59
CA ALA A 39 4.87 5.67 -3.10
C ALA A 39 5.78 4.52 -2.63
N LEU A 40 5.60 3.33 -3.21
CA LEU A 40 6.31 2.13 -2.81
C LEU A 40 7.31 1.71 -3.89
N SER A 41 8.60 1.83 -3.57
CA SER A 41 9.71 1.39 -4.41
C SER A 41 10.79 0.70 -3.58
N GLY A 42 11.68 -0.04 -4.25
CA GLY A 42 12.74 -0.79 -3.59
C GLY A 42 13.40 -1.81 -4.54
N PRO A 43 14.29 -2.68 -4.02
CA PRO A 43 14.99 -3.69 -4.80
C PRO A 43 14.11 -4.91 -5.08
N PHE A 44 12.92 -4.69 -5.63
CA PHE A 44 12.00 -5.71 -6.12
C PHE A 44 11.59 -5.38 -7.55
N SER A 45 11.05 -6.36 -8.27
CA SER A 45 10.54 -6.18 -9.64
C SER A 45 9.01 -6.20 -9.71
N PHE A 46 8.39 -6.96 -8.81
CA PHE A 46 6.95 -7.15 -8.77
C PHE A 46 6.44 -7.17 -7.32
N ILE A 47 5.20 -6.73 -7.14
CA ILE A 47 4.38 -7.00 -5.96
C ILE A 47 3.20 -7.85 -6.41
N VAL A 48 2.94 -8.92 -5.65
CA VAL A 48 1.77 -9.78 -5.82
C VAL A 48 0.77 -9.41 -4.73
N GLU A 49 -0.35 -8.84 -5.12
CA GLU A 49 -1.47 -8.55 -4.22
C GLU A 49 -2.43 -9.74 -4.23
N GLY A 50 -2.85 -10.16 -3.03
CA GLY A 50 -3.80 -11.26 -2.89
C GLY A 50 -5.21 -10.92 -3.37
N ASP A 51 -5.99 -11.96 -3.62
CA ASP A 51 -7.43 -11.90 -3.92
C ASP A 51 -8.33 -11.42 -2.74
N GLY A 52 -7.73 -11.19 -1.57
CA GLY A 52 -8.43 -10.81 -0.33
C GLY A 52 -8.98 -12.00 0.49
N ARG A 53 -8.72 -13.24 0.06
CA ARG A 53 -9.14 -14.50 0.69
C ARG A 53 -7.96 -15.43 0.97
N THR A 54 -6.84 -15.23 0.28
CA THR A 54 -5.65 -16.07 0.31
C THR A 54 -4.49 -15.37 1.05
N GLN A 55 -3.66 -16.15 1.74
CA GLN A 55 -2.41 -15.70 2.36
C GLN A 55 -1.24 -16.42 1.73
N PHE A 56 -0.26 -15.67 1.23
CA PHE A 56 1.00 -16.21 0.76
C PHE A 56 1.95 -16.43 1.93
N ILE A 57 2.61 -17.58 1.94
CA ILE A 57 3.65 -17.94 2.91
C ILE A 57 4.88 -18.41 2.15
N ASP A 58 6.04 -18.34 2.79
CA ASP A 58 7.28 -18.86 2.24
C ASP A 58 7.37 -20.39 2.46
N ASP A 59 6.45 -21.13 1.83
CA ASP A 59 6.41 -22.59 1.83
C ASP A 59 6.00 -23.09 0.43
N TRP A 60 6.84 -23.94 -0.16
CA TRP A 60 6.68 -24.45 -1.52
C TRP A 60 6.35 -25.95 -1.56
N ARG A 61 6.19 -26.58 -0.40
CA ARG A 61 5.89 -28.02 -0.29
C ARG A 61 4.41 -28.28 -0.49
N GLU A 62 4.09 -29.43 -1.06
CA GLU A 62 2.71 -29.85 -1.22
C GLU A 62 2.03 -30.16 0.14
N PRO A 63 0.73 -29.88 0.28
CA PRO A 63 -0.14 -29.23 -0.71
C PRO A 63 0.14 -27.71 -0.80
N ILE A 64 0.24 -27.19 -2.04
CA ILE A 64 0.54 -25.77 -2.32
C ILE A 64 -0.55 -24.84 -1.77
N VAL A 65 -1.81 -25.29 -1.83
CA VAL A 65 -2.96 -24.61 -1.22
C VAL A 65 -3.47 -25.47 -0.07
N ARG A 66 -3.57 -24.90 1.12
CA ARG A 66 -4.10 -25.58 2.30
C ARG A 66 -5.03 -24.69 3.11
N PRO A 67 -6.06 -25.25 3.76
CA PRO A 67 -6.89 -24.51 4.71
C PRO A 67 -6.04 -23.86 5.79
N LEU A 68 -6.39 -22.63 6.14
CA LEU A 68 -5.74 -21.92 7.24
C LEU A 68 -6.20 -22.54 8.58
N GLU A 69 -5.27 -23.13 9.33
CA GLU A 69 -5.59 -23.84 10.58
C GLU A 69 -5.90 -22.90 11.77
N HIS A 70 -5.50 -21.62 11.69
CA HIS A 70 -5.73 -20.62 12.73
C HIS A 70 -6.08 -19.25 12.14
N PRO A 71 -7.23 -18.61 12.49
CA PRO A 71 -7.42 -17.21 12.17
C PRO A 71 -6.66 -16.34 13.17
N ARG A 72 -6.13 -15.21 12.69
CA ARG A 72 -6.20 -13.93 13.39
C ARG A 72 -5.66 -12.81 12.49
N SER A 73 -6.48 -11.77 12.31
CA SER A 73 -6.16 -10.43 11.79
C SER A 73 -4.85 -10.30 11.00
N ASN A 74 -4.94 -10.27 9.68
CA ASN A 74 -3.82 -9.91 8.80
C ASN A 74 -3.90 -8.44 8.37
N HIS A 75 -2.81 -7.93 7.82
CA HIS A 75 -2.65 -6.56 7.33
C HIS A 75 -1.70 -6.59 6.11
N GLY A 76 -1.50 -5.45 5.46
CA GLY A 76 -0.61 -5.33 4.30
C GLY A 76 -1.30 -5.47 2.94
N HIS A 77 -2.63 -5.54 2.91
CA HIS A 77 -3.42 -5.37 1.68
C HIS A 77 -3.29 -3.95 1.13
N LEU A 78 -3.82 -3.74 -0.08
CA LEU A 78 -3.93 -2.41 -0.68
C LEU A 78 -4.54 -1.36 0.27
N PRO A 79 -4.13 -0.09 0.20
CA PRO A 79 -4.57 0.96 1.15
C PRO A 79 -6.08 1.10 1.28
N HIS A 80 -6.86 0.84 0.21
CA HIS A 80 -8.32 0.96 0.20
C HIS A 80 -9.07 -0.32 0.60
N ARG A 81 -8.36 -1.42 0.89
CA ARG A 81 -8.96 -2.67 1.36
C ARG A 81 -8.97 -2.69 2.88
N GLY A 82 -9.79 -3.56 3.47
CA GLY A 82 -9.83 -3.76 4.92
C GLY A 82 -10.22 -2.54 5.75
N HIS A 83 -9.99 -2.64 7.06
CA HIS A 83 -10.31 -1.58 8.01
C HIS A 83 -9.29 -0.44 7.93
N GLN A 84 -9.79 0.77 7.73
CA GLN A 84 -8.97 1.98 7.66
C GLN A 84 -8.63 2.51 9.06
N PRO A 85 -7.37 2.81 9.36
CA PRO A 85 -7.01 3.41 10.64
C PRO A 85 -7.51 4.86 10.74
N PRO A 86 -7.99 5.30 11.92
CA PRO A 86 -8.41 6.69 12.10
C PRO A 86 -7.20 7.62 12.22
N LEU A 87 -7.32 8.83 11.66
CA LEU A 87 -6.45 9.96 11.97
C LEU A 87 -7.16 10.86 12.98
N LEU A 88 -6.54 11.10 14.14
CA LEU A 88 -7.05 12.03 15.17
C LEU A 88 -6.06 13.19 15.32
N CYS A 89 -6.53 14.41 15.05
CA CYS A 89 -5.71 15.62 15.10
C CYS A 89 -6.21 16.54 16.22
N MET A 90 -5.35 16.83 17.20
CA MET A 90 -5.67 17.66 18.36
C MET A 90 -4.49 18.55 18.71
N GLY A 91 -4.73 19.85 18.88
CA GLY A 91 -3.69 20.80 19.27
C GLY A 91 -3.95 22.20 18.73
N PRO A 92 -3.11 23.18 19.10
CA PRO A 92 -3.30 24.59 18.74
C PRO A 92 -3.15 24.87 17.23
N ALA A 93 -2.56 23.95 16.47
CA ALA A 93 -2.43 24.08 15.03
C ALA A 93 -3.66 23.59 14.26
N PHE A 94 -4.58 22.86 14.91
CA PHE A 94 -5.70 22.21 14.25
C PHE A 94 -7.03 22.93 14.52
N ARG A 95 -7.90 23.01 13.51
CA ARG A 95 -9.28 23.49 13.63
C ARG A 95 -10.10 22.50 14.47
N GLN A 96 -11.01 23.02 15.29
CA GLN A 96 -11.94 22.19 16.07
C GLN A 96 -13.17 21.81 15.25
N GLY A 97 -13.69 20.59 15.46
CA GLY A 97 -14.95 20.15 14.86
C GLY A 97 -14.89 19.84 13.36
N VAL A 98 -13.69 19.82 12.77
CA VAL A 98 -13.51 19.44 11.36
C VAL A 98 -13.41 17.92 11.24
N THR A 99 -14.02 17.37 10.20
CA THR A 99 -13.93 15.95 9.84
C THR A 99 -13.61 15.85 8.35
N LEU A 100 -12.61 15.05 8.02
CA LEU A 100 -12.34 14.63 6.65
C LEU A 100 -13.01 13.28 6.40
N SER A 101 -13.55 13.09 5.19
CA SER A 101 -14.06 11.78 4.77
C SER A 101 -12.95 10.74 4.66
N GLU A 102 -11.79 11.15 4.15
CA GLU A 102 -10.60 10.32 3.98
C GLU A 102 -9.34 11.19 3.83
N CYS A 103 -8.18 10.59 4.05
CA CYS A 103 -6.86 11.15 3.72
C CYS A 103 -5.86 10.02 3.48
N SER A 104 -4.76 10.31 2.79
CA SER A 104 -3.66 9.36 2.63
C SER A 104 -2.74 9.37 3.84
N LEU A 105 -2.15 8.22 4.17
CA LEU A 105 -1.06 8.16 5.16
C LEU A 105 0.13 9.06 4.75
N LEU A 106 0.31 9.24 3.44
CA LEU A 106 1.37 10.10 2.89
C LEU A 106 1.16 11.58 3.25
N ASP A 107 -0.07 12.00 3.58
CA ASP A 107 -0.38 13.40 3.90
C ASP A 107 0.09 13.81 5.31
N LEU A 108 0.41 12.84 6.19
CA LEU A 108 0.76 13.13 7.58
C LEU A 108 2.11 13.86 7.70
N ALA A 109 3.13 13.40 6.97
CA ALA A 109 4.46 13.99 6.99
C ALA A 109 4.49 15.46 6.51
N PRO A 110 3.95 15.81 5.32
CA PRO A 110 3.92 17.20 4.88
C PRO A 110 3.05 18.08 5.79
N THR A 111 1.96 17.54 6.36
CA THR A 111 1.13 18.26 7.34
C THR A 111 1.92 18.58 8.61
N ALA A 112 2.65 17.62 9.16
CA ALA A 112 3.49 17.83 10.34
C ALA A 112 4.63 18.83 10.05
N ALA A 113 5.29 18.71 8.90
CA ALA A 113 6.34 19.65 8.48
C ALA A 113 5.80 21.08 8.41
N ARG A 114 4.60 21.29 7.84
CA ARG A 114 3.94 22.59 7.81
C ARG A 114 3.71 23.17 9.20
N ILE A 115 3.16 22.37 10.12
CA ILE A 115 2.89 22.81 11.50
C ILE A 115 4.17 23.29 12.20
N LEU A 116 5.26 22.57 11.97
CA LEU A 116 6.58 22.81 12.57
C LEU A 116 7.41 23.88 11.84
N GLY A 117 6.96 24.38 10.68
CA GLY A 117 7.72 25.34 9.87
C GLY A 117 8.97 24.74 9.22
N LEU A 118 8.95 23.44 8.93
CA LEU A 118 10.03 22.73 8.24
C LEU A 118 9.82 22.75 6.72
N ASP A 119 10.92 22.65 5.97
CA ASP A 119 10.87 22.45 4.52
C ASP A 119 10.28 21.06 4.21
N GLY A 120 9.28 21.03 3.33
CA GLY A 120 8.58 19.81 2.89
C GLY A 120 9.10 19.28 1.55
N SER A 121 10.17 19.85 1.00
CA SER A 121 10.74 19.46 -0.29
C SER A 121 11.03 17.96 -0.35
N GLY A 122 10.48 17.29 -1.37
CA GLY A 122 10.65 15.85 -1.59
C GLY A 122 9.67 14.95 -0.81
N MET A 123 8.81 15.50 0.05
CA MET A 123 7.73 14.72 0.66
C MET A 123 6.64 14.43 -0.36
N GLN A 124 6.09 13.21 -0.31
CA GLN A 124 4.91 12.83 -1.07
C GLN A 124 3.64 13.13 -0.26
N GLY A 125 2.49 13.18 -0.94
CA GLY A 125 1.21 13.56 -0.33
C GLY A 125 0.99 15.08 -0.35
N ARG A 126 -0.11 15.51 0.27
CA ARG A 126 -0.49 16.92 0.40
C ARG A 126 -0.53 17.33 1.85
N VAL A 127 -0.38 18.64 2.09
CA VAL A 127 -0.74 19.21 3.40
C VAL A 127 -2.26 19.14 3.54
N LEU A 128 -2.74 18.65 4.68
CA LEU A 128 -4.15 18.63 5.06
C LEU A 128 -4.56 20.02 5.59
N GLU A 129 -4.50 21.03 4.72
CA GLU A 129 -4.80 22.43 5.05
C GLU A 129 -6.20 22.61 5.66
N GLU A 130 -7.15 21.74 5.30
CA GLU A 130 -8.51 21.70 5.83
C GLU A 130 -8.54 21.46 7.35
N LEU A 131 -7.52 20.78 7.89
CA LEU A 131 -7.39 20.52 9.31
C LEU A 131 -6.67 21.65 10.06
N LEU A 132 -5.93 22.53 9.39
CA LEU A 132 -5.03 23.50 10.03
C LEU A 132 -5.70 24.86 10.22
N ILE A 133 -5.44 25.57 11.33
CA ILE A 133 -5.88 26.97 11.45
C ILE A 133 -5.16 27.85 10.41
N ASP A 134 -5.85 28.87 9.88
CA ASP A 134 -5.19 29.88 9.05
C ASP A 134 -4.16 30.63 9.91
N ARG A 135 -2.91 30.72 9.44
CA ARG A 135 -1.84 31.49 10.10
C ARG A 135 -1.61 32.80 9.37
#